data_AF-A0A657B2S0-F1
#
_entry.id   AF-A0A657B2S0-F1
#
_cell.length_a   1.000
_cell.length_b   1.000
_cell.length_c   1.000
_cell.angle_alpha   90.00
_cell.angle_beta   90.00
_cell.angle_gamma   90.00
#
_symmetry.space_group_name_H-M   'P 1'
#
loop_
_entity.id
_entity.type
_entity.pdbx_description
1 polymer ?
#
loop_
_entity_poly.entity_id
_entity_poly.type
_entity_poly.pdbx_seq_one_letter_code
_entity_poly.pdbx_strand_id
1 'polypeptide(L)'
;MAKELELKLSCTEALSFAQLEQAMLSTGAAQTDLTQSGPAQADVTQDNAAQIKIMQLENIYFDTEDLTLHKNKVALRIRKKGVAPNTRYIQTLKTAGKSVNGVSQRGEWEWELAKPILSTKALESLDVWTAQLHATNLQLKPVFRTDFQRTAKIVQWGGHHFELVLDEGEITVPGTKKAQPIHEVEIEYLGSAKVCESVELDERSDGLSHSGSAAKEPHAAMLELSTTLCQKLPLRADDISKAQRGYILFCS
;
A
#
# COMPACT_ATOMS: atom_id res chain seq x y z
N MET A 1 2.31 -7.51 -16.57
CA MET A 1 1.98 -6.25 -15.87
C MET A 1 1.19 -6.59 -14.64
N ALA A 2 1.69 -6.26 -13.45
CA ALA A 2 0.89 -6.39 -12.23
C ALA A 2 -0.09 -5.22 -12.19
N LYS A 3 -1.40 -5.49 -12.17
CA LYS A 3 -2.39 -4.48 -11.84
C LYS A 3 -2.57 -4.52 -10.33
N GLU A 4 -2.00 -3.55 -9.64
CA GLU A 4 -2.29 -3.31 -8.22
C GLU A 4 -3.77 -2.90 -8.09
N LEU A 5 -4.51 -3.54 -7.18
CA LEU A 5 -5.84 -3.11 -6.76
C LEU A 5 -5.71 -2.67 -5.31
N GLU A 6 -5.69 -1.36 -5.12
CA GLU A 6 -5.46 -0.68 -3.84
C GLU A 6 -6.59 0.31 -3.59
N LEU A 7 -7.12 0.35 -2.37
CA LEU A 7 -8.04 1.38 -1.90
C LEU A 7 -7.34 2.23 -0.83
N LYS A 8 -7.38 3.55 -0.99
CA LYS A 8 -6.82 4.53 -0.05
C LYS A 8 -7.89 5.27 0.72
N LEU A 9 -7.65 5.40 2.02
CA LEU A 9 -8.41 6.21 2.94
C LEU A 9 -7.47 7.22 3.61
N SER A 10 -7.89 8.47 3.77
CA SER A 10 -7.20 9.46 4.60
C SER A 10 -7.93 9.69 5.91
N CYS A 11 -7.16 10.05 6.94
CA CYS A 11 -7.66 10.50 8.23
C CYS A 11 -6.94 11.78 8.68
N THR A 12 -7.55 12.50 9.61
CA THR A 12 -7.01 13.75 10.14
C THR A 12 -6.08 13.55 11.34
N GLU A 13 -5.97 12.32 11.83
CA GLU A 13 -5.19 11.95 13.00
C GLU A 13 -4.57 10.56 12.83
N ALA A 14 -3.54 10.26 13.64
CA ALA A 14 -2.93 8.95 13.67
C ALA A 14 -3.92 7.91 14.24
N LEU A 15 -3.95 6.73 13.62
CA LEU A 15 -4.74 5.59 14.07
C LEU A 15 -3.83 4.43 14.45
N SER A 16 -4.32 3.55 15.30
CA SER A 16 -3.66 2.31 15.69
C SER A 16 -4.28 1.10 15.01
N PHE A 17 -3.51 0.03 14.88
CA PHE A 17 -4.01 -1.21 14.29
C PHE A 17 -5.15 -1.83 15.12
N ALA A 18 -5.10 -1.69 16.46
CA ALA A 18 -6.17 -2.12 17.36
C ALA A 18 -7.51 -1.42 17.07
N GLN A 19 -7.49 -0.13 16.69
CA GLN A 19 -8.70 0.58 16.28
C GLN A 19 -9.28 0.03 14.98
N LEU A 20 -8.44 -0.32 14.00
CA LEU A 20 -8.88 -0.96 12.76
C LEU A 20 -9.51 -2.33 13.04
N GLU A 21 -8.86 -3.17 13.85
CA GLU A 21 -9.37 -4.49 14.22
C GLU A 21 -10.70 -4.40 14.97
N GLN A 22 -10.82 -3.47 15.93
CA GLN A 22 -12.06 -3.26 16.65
C GLN A 22 -13.19 -2.80 15.73
N ALA A 23 -12.89 -1.92 14.77
CA ALA A 23 -13.87 -1.49 13.77
C ALA A 23 -14.36 -2.67 12.93
N MET A 24 -13.45 -3.56 12.50
CA MET A 24 -13.78 -4.78 11.75
C MET A 24 -14.66 -5.74 12.56
N LEU A 25 -14.29 -6.04 13.82
CA LEU A 25 -15.01 -6.98 14.69
C LEU A 25 -16.44 -6.52 15.02
N SER A 26 -16.67 -5.20 15.12
CA SER A 26 -17.95 -4.62 15.51
C SER A 26 -19.11 -4.83 14.52
N THR A 27 -18.85 -5.45 13.37
CA THR A 27 -19.87 -5.69 12.32
C THR A 27 -20.52 -7.08 12.37
N GLY A 28 -20.14 -7.96 13.30
CA GLY A 28 -20.67 -9.34 13.33
C GLY A 28 -20.28 -10.18 12.11
N ALA A 29 -19.42 -9.66 11.23
CA ALA A 29 -18.95 -10.31 10.00
C ALA A 29 -17.56 -10.99 10.14
N ALA A 30 -17.07 -11.11 11.37
CA ALA A 30 -15.82 -11.80 11.69
C ALA A 30 -16.09 -12.89 12.74
N GLN A 31 -16.88 -13.90 12.39
CA GLN A 31 -16.96 -15.12 13.19
C GLN A 31 -17.29 -16.36 12.34
N THR A 32 -16.22 -16.94 11.81
CA THR A 32 -16.02 -18.39 11.62
C THR A 32 -14.50 -18.53 11.75
N ASP A 33 -13.88 -19.15 12.76
CA ASP A 33 -14.33 -20.12 13.74
C ASP A 33 -13.34 -20.06 14.93
N LEU A 34 -13.77 -19.47 16.05
CA LEU A 34 -13.02 -19.49 17.31
C LEU A 34 -14.08 -19.43 18.41
N THR A 35 -14.66 -20.57 18.77
CA THR A 35 -15.14 -20.94 20.13
C THR A 35 -16.05 -22.16 20.08
N GLN A 36 -15.47 -23.36 20.19
CA GLN A 36 -16.09 -24.41 21.00
C GLN A 36 -15.01 -25.03 21.89
N SER A 37 -14.93 -24.56 23.13
CA SER A 37 -14.28 -25.29 24.21
C SER A 37 -15.26 -25.40 25.37
N GLY A 38 -15.93 -26.55 25.45
CA GLY A 38 -16.37 -27.11 26.73
C GLY A 38 -15.15 -27.40 27.61
N PRO A 39 -15.35 -27.60 28.93
CA PRO A 39 -14.26 -27.49 29.87
C PRO A 39 -13.37 -28.75 29.88
N ALA A 40 -12.10 -28.46 30.18
CA ALA A 40 -11.07 -29.34 30.74
C ALA A 40 -10.14 -30.09 29.75
N GLN A 41 -8.86 -29.73 29.94
CA GLN A 41 -7.62 -30.49 29.76
C GLN A 41 -6.84 -30.35 28.45
N ALA A 42 -5.83 -29.48 28.59
CA ALA A 42 -4.44 -29.65 28.20
C ALA A 42 -4.10 -29.70 26.70
N ASP A 43 -3.23 -28.74 26.36
CA ASP A 43 -2.41 -28.67 25.16
C ASP A 43 -3.11 -28.15 23.89
N VAL A 44 -3.30 -26.82 23.85
CA VAL A 44 -3.63 -26.10 22.61
C VAL A 44 -2.51 -25.09 22.38
N THR A 45 -1.64 -25.40 21.42
CA THR A 45 -0.76 -24.43 20.79
C THR A 45 -1.63 -23.44 20.02
N GLN A 46 -1.69 -22.22 20.55
CA GLN A 46 -2.56 -21.14 20.13
C GLN A 46 -1.87 -20.30 19.03
N ASP A 47 -2.66 -19.92 18.03
CA ASP A 47 -2.52 -18.78 17.13
C ASP A 47 -1.41 -18.76 16.06
N ASN A 48 -1.83 -19.09 14.83
CA ASN A 48 -1.22 -18.57 13.61
C ASN A 48 -1.79 -17.16 13.32
N ALA A 49 -1.53 -16.20 14.21
CA ALA A 49 -1.91 -14.81 14.03
C ALA A 49 -1.01 -14.18 12.97
N ALA A 50 -1.58 -13.72 11.84
CA ALA A 50 -0.84 -12.98 10.82
C ALA A 50 -0.02 -11.85 11.47
N GLN A 51 1.31 -11.92 11.36
CA GLN A 51 2.23 -11.05 12.09
C GLN A 51 2.13 -9.59 11.58
N ILE A 52 2.03 -8.64 12.51
CA ILE A 52 2.13 -7.21 12.18
C ILE A 52 3.56 -6.90 11.74
N LYS A 53 3.69 -6.24 10.58
CA LYS A 53 4.97 -5.81 10.02
C LYS A 53 5.11 -4.30 10.09
N ILE A 54 6.17 -3.83 10.76
CA ILE A 54 6.49 -2.41 10.86
C ILE A 54 7.70 -2.10 9.97
N MET A 55 7.60 -1.06 9.16
CA MET A 55 8.62 -0.67 8.19
C MET A 55 8.80 0.84 8.19
N GLN A 56 10.04 1.31 8.25
CA GLN A 56 10.36 2.71 7.95
C GLN A 56 10.58 2.86 6.44
N LEU A 57 9.83 3.76 5.81
CA LEU A 57 9.84 3.99 4.37
C LEU A 57 10.26 5.43 4.07
N GLU A 58 11.50 5.57 3.60
CA GLU A 58 12.07 6.83 3.14
C GLU A 58 12.02 6.87 1.61
N ASN A 59 11.39 7.89 1.04
CA ASN A 59 11.22 8.01 -0.40
C ASN A 59 11.64 9.40 -0.86
N ILE A 60 12.36 9.46 -1.98
CA ILE A 60 12.70 10.70 -2.69
C ILE A 60 12.01 10.66 -4.04
N TYR A 61 11.23 11.68 -4.35
CA TYR A 61 10.57 11.85 -5.65
C TYR A 61 11.40 12.75 -6.54
N PHE A 62 11.41 12.44 -7.83
CA PHE A 62 12.20 13.12 -8.84
C PHE A 62 11.31 13.62 -9.97
N ASP A 63 11.64 14.80 -10.49
CA ASP A 63 11.03 15.37 -11.69
C ASP A 63 12.05 16.31 -12.38
N THR A 64 11.70 16.85 -13.54
CA THR A 64 12.45 17.91 -14.21
C THR A 64 12.15 19.28 -13.61
N GLU A 65 12.96 20.28 -13.96
CA GLU A 65 12.73 21.69 -13.59
C GLU A 65 11.31 22.17 -13.92
N ASP A 66 10.80 21.76 -15.07
CA ASP A 66 9.48 22.14 -15.57
C ASP A 66 8.36 21.17 -15.19
N LEU A 67 8.62 20.22 -14.29
CA LEU A 67 7.65 19.24 -13.78
C LEU A 67 7.00 18.39 -14.90
N THR A 68 7.82 17.93 -15.85
CA THR A 68 7.36 17.15 -17.01
C THR A 68 6.68 15.85 -16.58
N LEU A 69 7.19 15.14 -15.57
CA LEU A 69 6.58 13.89 -15.09
C LEU A 69 5.22 14.17 -14.45
N HIS A 70 5.16 15.17 -13.56
CA HIS A 70 3.91 15.57 -12.92
C HIS A 70 2.81 15.94 -13.93
N LYS A 71 3.14 16.77 -14.93
CA LYS A 71 2.21 17.18 -16.00
C LYS A 71 1.65 15.99 -16.78
N ASN A 72 2.43 14.94 -16.93
CA ASN A 72 2.04 13.67 -17.57
C ASN A 72 1.47 12.64 -16.59
N LYS A 73 1.21 13.01 -15.33
CA LYS A 73 0.69 12.14 -14.27
C LYS A 73 1.58 10.91 -14.03
N VAL A 74 2.88 11.10 -14.15
CA VAL A 74 3.92 10.11 -13.85
C VAL A 74 4.59 10.48 -12.53
N ALA A 75 4.84 9.48 -11.70
CA ALA A 75 5.62 9.63 -10.46
C ALA A 75 6.82 8.70 -10.52
N LEU A 76 8.02 9.28 -10.35
CA LEU A 76 9.28 8.56 -10.26
C LEU A 76 9.86 8.77 -8.87
N ARG A 77 10.23 7.69 -8.19
CA ARG A 77 10.85 7.74 -6.87
C ARG A 77 11.99 6.75 -6.72
N ILE A 78 12.86 7.03 -5.75
CA ILE A 78 13.70 6.04 -5.11
C ILE A 78 13.21 5.86 -3.68
N ARG A 79 12.94 4.62 -3.30
CA ARG A 79 12.65 4.20 -1.92
C ARG A 79 13.86 3.52 -1.32
N LYS A 80 14.23 3.90 -0.10
CA LYS A 80 15.20 3.17 0.72
C LYS A 80 14.45 2.18 1.61
N LYS A 81 14.94 0.94 1.68
CA LYS A 81 14.37 -0.15 2.48
C LYS A 81 15.46 -0.80 3.33
N GLY A 82 15.15 -1.03 4.61
CA GLY A 82 16.09 -1.63 5.56
C GLY A 82 17.14 -0.64 6.07
N VAL A 83 18.00 -1.15 6.94
CA VAL A 83 19.10 -0.40 7.57
C VAL A 83 20.44 -1.07 7.23
N ALA A 84 21.53 -0.32 7.33
CA ALA A 84 22.87 -0.84 7.06
C ALA A 84 23.16 -2.07 7.94
N PRO A 85 23.83 -3.11 7.41
CA PRO A 85 24.40 -3.21 6.05
C PRO A 85 23.41 -3.66 4.97
N ASN A 86 22.16 -4.00 5.33
CA ASN A 86 21.15 -4.58 4.44
C ASN A 86 20.26 -3.52 3.76
N THR A 87 20.77 -2.30 3.59
CA THR A 87 20.04 -1.23 2.92
C THR A 87 19.87 -1.57 1.44
N ARG A 88 18.63 -1.54 0.96
CA ARG A 88 18.29 -1.69 -0.45
C ARG A 88 17.61 -0.43 -0.96
N TYR A 89 17.76 -0.16 -2.25
CA TYR A 89 17.09 0.94 -2.93
C TYR A 89 16.20 0.39 -4.03
N ILE A 90 15.00 0.92 -4.15
CA ILE A 90 14.03 0.52 -5.15
C ILE A 90 13.64 1.77 -5.94
N GLN A 91 13.91 1.77 -7.24
CA GLN A 91 13.33 2.74 -8.17
C GLN A 91 11.92 2.29 -8.51
N THR A 92 10.95 3.19 -8.41
CA THR A 92 9.57 2.92 -8.84
C THR A 92 9.12 3.98 -9.83
N LEU A 93 8.57 3.55 -10.96
CA LEU A 93 7.82 4.40 -11.89
C LEU A 93 6.34 4.04 -11.78
N LYS A 94 5.48 5.00 -11.44
CA LYS A 94 4.02 4.88 -11.49
C LYS A 94 3.48 5.81 -12.57
N THR A 95 2.52 5.35 -13.35
CA THR A 95 1.91 6.11 -14.47
C THR A 95 0.47 6.49 -14.16
N ALA A 96 -0.13 7.29 -15.05
CA ALA A 96 -1.53 7.64 -14.95
C ALA A 96 -2.39 6.37 -14.88
N GLY A 97 -3.21 6.28 -13.84
CA GLY A 97 -4.22 5.25 -13.66
C GLY A 97 -5.61 5.85 -13.52
N LYS A 98 -6.59 5.00 -13.23
CA LYS A 98 -7.89 5.43 -12.72
C LYS A 98 -7.84 5.42 -11.20
N SER A 99 -8.24 6.53 -10.57
CA SER A 99 -8.58 6.58 -9.14
C SER A 99 -10.04 7.04 -9.03
N VAL A 100 -10.89 6.24 -8.40
CA VAL A 100 -12.29 6.58 -8.16
C VAL A 100 -12.66 6.09 -6.77
N ASN A 101 -13.10 7.00 -5.89
CA ASN A 101 -13.48 6.68 -4.51
C ASN A 101 -12.34 5.98 -3.75
N GLY A 102 -11.11 6.44 -3.95
CA GLY A 102 -9.91 5.89 -3.32
C GLY A 102 -9.38 4.61 -3.95
N VAL A 103 -10.13 3.96 -4.85
CA VAL A 103 -9.68 2.75 -5.55
C VAL A 103 -8.80 3.16 -6.71
N SER A 104 -7.53 2.74 -6.68
CA SER A 104 -6.55 3.06 -7.70
C SER A 104 -6.12 1.82 -8.49
N GLN A 105 -6.00 1.98 -9.82
CA GLN A 105 -5.43 1.00 -10.73
C GLN A 105 -4.55 1.71 -11.76
N ARG A 106 -3.25 1.44 -11.74
CA ARG A 106 -2.22 2.10 -12.56
C ARG A 106 -1.12 1.14 -12.99
N GLY A 107 -0.35 1.53 -14.00
CA GLY A 107 0.89 0.84 -14.35
C GLY A 107 1.99 1.19 -13.35
N GLU A 108 2.69 0.18 -12.85
CA GLU A 108 3.78 0.30 -11.90
C GLU A 108 4.93 -0.64 -12.27
N TRP A 109 6.15 -0.11 -12.20
CA TRP A 109 7.38 -0.84 -12.47
C TRP A 109 8.39 -0.54 -11.37
N GLU A 110 9.03 -1.59 -10.87
CA GLU A 110 10.04 -1.50 -9.82
C GLU A 110 11.36 -2.12 -10.28
N TRP A 111 12.47 -1.49 -9.90
CA TRP A 111 13.81 -2.01 -10.12
C TRP A 111 14.64 -1.84 -8.87
N GLU A 112 15.37 -2.89 -8.47
CA GLU A 112 16.38 -2.78 -7.43
C GLU A 112 17.56 -1.93 -7.92
N LEU A 113 18.09 -1.10 -7.03
CA LEU A 113 19.27 -0.27 -7.25
C LEU A 113 20.32 -0.59 -6.19
N ALA A 114 21.58 -0.64 -6.61
CA ALA A 114 22.71 -0.81 -5.70
C ALA A 114 23.02 0.46 -4.87
N LYS A 115 22.61 1.63 -5.37
CA LYS A 115 22.85 2.95 -4.78
C LYS A 115 21.59 3.82 -4.97
N PRO A 116 21.40 4.90 -4.19
CA PRO A 116 20.26 5.80 -4.35
C PRO A 116 20.44 6.75 -5.55
N ILE A 117 20.68 6.18 -6.74
CA ILE A 117 20.90 6.91 -7.99
C ILE A 117 19.96 6.32 -9.04
N LEU A 118 19.20 7.19 -9.72
CA LEU A 118 18.25 6.75 -10.75
C LEU A 118 18.95 6.03 -11.89
N SER A 119 18.32 4.96 -12.37
CA SER A 119 18.70 4.26 -13.60
C SER A 119 17.82 4.74 -14.74
N THR A 120 18.33 5.65 -15.57
CA THR A 120 17.62 6.15 -16.78
C THR A 120 17.45 5.05 -17.82
N LYS A 121 18.43 4.15 -17.96
CA LYS A 121 18.36 3.00 -18.86
C LYS A 121 17.16 2.10 -18.58
N ALA A 122 16.83 1.89 -17.30
CA ALA A 122 15.65 1.10 -16.92
C ALA A 122 14.35 1.78 -17.38
N LEU A 123 14.31 3.11 -17.33
CA LEU A 123 13.15 3.90 -17.75
C LEU A 123 13.00 3.91 -19.27
N GLU A 124 14.09 4.13 -20.01
CA GLU A 124 14.13 4.14 -21.48
C GLU A 124 13.66 2.82 -22.11
N SER A 125 13.73 1.72 -21.37
CA SER A 125 13.22 0.42 -21.83
C SER A 125 11.69 0.31 -21.82
N LEU A 126 10.97 1.27 -21.22
CA LEU A 126 9.52 1.25 -21.15
C LEU A 126 8.89 2.08 -22.26
N ASP A 127 7.95 1.48 -23.01
CA ASP A 127 7.14 2.18 -24.00
C ASP A 127 6.41 3.40 -23.41
N VAL A 128 5.94 3.27 -22.16
CA VAL A 128 5.24 4.36 -21.48
C VAL A 128 6.15 5.57 -21.23
N TRP A 129 7.44 5.34 -21.01
CA TRP A 129 8.42 6.41 -20.80
C TRP A 129 8.75 7.12 -22.11
N THR A 130 9.00 6.36 -23.17
CA THR A 130 9.40 6.93 -24.47
C THR A 130 8.23 7.57 -25.21
N ALA A 131 7.05 6.96 -25.17
CA ALA A 131 5.87 7.43 -25.90
C ALA A 131 5.13 8.57 -25.20
N GLN A 132 5.01 8.57 -23.87
CA GLN A 132 4.23 9.59 -23.16
C GLN A 132 5.04 10.85 -22.84
N LEU A 133 6.35 10.71 -22.61
CA LEU A 133 7.17 11.83 -22.16
C LEU A 133 7.99 12.45 -23.29
N HIS A 134 8.07 11.81 -24.47
CA HIS A 134 8.95 12.20 -25.59
C HIS A 134 10.38 12.53 -25.12
N ALA A 135 10.83 11.81 -24.09
CA ALA A 135 11.84 12.28 -23.16
C ALA A 135 13.15 11.52 -23.36
N THR A 136 14.02 12.05 -24.21
CA THR A 136 15.44 11.67 -24.19
C THR A 136 16.19 12.63 -23.26
N ASN A 137 16.98 12.10 -22.32
CA ASN A 137 17.91 12.87 -21.49
C ASN A 137 17.26 13.88 -20.51
N LEU A 138 16.20 13.48 -19.79
CA LEU A 138 15.62 14.33 -18.75
C LEU A 138 16.62 14.62 -17.62
N GLN A 139 16.76 15.89 -17.28
CA GLN A 139 17.53 16.33 -16.11
C GLN A 139 16.64 16.21 -14.87
N LEU A 140 16.65 15.03 -14.26
CA LEU A 140 15.84 14.70 -13.10
C LEU A 140 16.52 15.19 -11.81
N LYS A 141 15.77 15.91 -10.98
CA LYS A 141 16.22 16.41 -9.68
C LYS A 141 15.23 16.01 -8.58
N PRO A 142 15.67 15.87 -7.31
CA PRO A 142 14.77 15.69 -6.18
C PRO A 142 13.77 16.85 -6.08
N VAL A 143 12.49 16.55 -5.92
CA VAL A 143 11.42 17.55 -5.75
C VAL A 143 10.86 17.57 -4.34
N PHE A 144 10.51 16.41 -3.78
CA PHE A 144 10.01 16.27 -2.43
C PHE A 144 10.32 14.87 -1.89
N ARG A 145 10.13 14.69 -0.59
CA ARG A 145 10.29 13.42 0.11
C ARG A 145 9.01 12.98 0.76
N THR A 146 8.87 11.67 0.97
CA THR A 146 7.87 11.12 1.89
C THR A 146 8.57 10.15 2.82
N ASP A 147 8.57 10.47 4.11
CA ASP A 147 9.23 9.71 5.16
C ASP A 147 8.14 9.31 6.17
N PHE A 148 7.86 8.01 6.27
CA PHE A 148 6.76 7.50 7.10
C PHE A 148 7.00 6.07 7.60
N GLN A 149 6.39 5.76 8.73
CA GLN A 149 6.26 4.40 9.23
C GLN A 149 5.03 3.75 8.60
N ARG A 150 5.22 2.54 8.05
CA ARG A 150 4.16 1.65 7.62
C ARG A 150 3.98 0.52 8.63
N THR A 151 2.76 0.34 9.12
CA THR A 151 2.33 -0.84 9.90
C THR A 151 1.35 -1.63 9.05
N ALA A 152 1.70 -2.86 8.68
CA ALA A 152 0.91 -3.69 7.78
C ALA A 152 0.53 -5.03 8.43
N LYS A 153 -0.66 -5.54 8.12
CA LYS A 153 -1.11 -6.89 8.50
C LYS A 153 -1.96 -7.48 7.39
N ILE A 154 -1.80 -8.78 7.15
CA ILE A 154 -2.71 -9.52 6.27
C ILE A 154 -4.00 -9.80 7.04
N VAL A 155 -5.14 -9.46 6.43
CA VAL A 155 -6.47 -9.70 6.98
C VAL A 155 -7.33 -10.46 5.97
N GLN A 156 -8.28 -11.23 6.48
CA GLN A 156 -9.29 -11.90 5.64
C GLN A 156 -10.61 -11.13 5.71
N TRP A 157 -11.24 -10.92 4.56
CA TRP A 157 -12.56 -10.30 4.47
C TRP A 157 -13.30 -10.78 3.23
N GLY A 158 -14.56 -11.19 3.38
CA GLY A 158 -15.41 -11.61 2.26
C GLY A 158 -14.84 -12.77 1.41
N GLY A 159 -14.02 -13.66 2.01
CA GLY A 159 -13.36 -14.78 1.33
C GLY A 159 -12.04 -14.43 0.63
N HIS A 160 -11.52 -13.21 0.81
CA HIS A 160 -10.29 -12.73 0.18
C HIS A 160 -9.25 -12.31 1.23
N HIS A 161 -7.98 -12.31 0.81
CA HIS A 161 -6.88 -11.76 1.60
C HIS A 161 -6.53 -10.34 1.14
N PHE A 162 -6.43 -9.43 2.10
CA PHE A 162 -6.01 -8.06 1.90
C PHE A 162 -4.82 -7.74 2.79
N GLU A 163 -3.88 -6.92 2.31
CA GLU A 163 -2.93 -6.24 3.18
C GLU A 163 -3.57 -4.93 3.66
N LEU A 164 -3.81 -4.84 4.96
CA LEU A 164 -4.30 -3.63 5.61
C LEU A 164 -3.10 -2.86 6.17
N VAL A 165 -2.99 -1.60 5.79
CA VAL A 165 -1.83 -0.76 6.01
C VAL A 165 -2.23 0.50 6.78
N LEU A 166 -1.40 0.90 7.74
CA LEU A 166 -1.38 2.22 8.36
C LEU A 166 -0.07 2.93 8.01
N ASP A 167 -0.17 4.09 7.37
CA ASP A 167 0.97 4.96 7.09
C ASP A 167 0.91 6.22 7.95
N GLU A 168 1.96 6.46 8.72
CA GLU A 168 2.11 7.63 9.57
C GLU A 168 3.47 8.31 9.35
N GLY A 169 3.47 9.60 9.00
CA GLY A 169 4.69 10.36 8.80
C GLY A 169 4.44 11.70 8.11
N GLU A 170 5.32 12.09 7.20
CA GLU A 170 5.23 13.39 6.55
C GLU A 170 5.78 13.42 5.11
N ILE A 171 5.30 14.43 4.39
CA ILE A 171 5.82 14.88 3.10
C ILE A 171 6.62 16.16 3.35
N THR A 172 7.85 16.24 2.83
CA THR A 172 8.73 17.41 3.01
C THR A 172 9.34 17.87 1.69
N VAL A 173 9.66 19.17 1.59
CA VAL A 173 10.30 19.76 0.39
C VAL A 173 11.74 20.17 0.72
N PRO A 174 12.76 19.57 0.07
CA PRO A 174 14.16 19.88 0.29
C PRO A 174 14.47 21.38 0.19
N GLY A 175 15.28 21.90 1.13
CA GLY A 175 15.67 23.30 1.16
C GLY A 175 14.61 24.26 1.69
N THR A 176 13.46 23.77 2.16
CA THR A 176 12.38 24.59 2.72
C THR A 176 11.94 24.07 4.10
N LYS A 177 11.05 24.81 4.77
CA LYS A 177 10.35 24.35 5.99
C LYS A 177 8.97 23.74 5.72
N LYS A 178 8.60 23.53 4.45
CA LYS A 178 7.29 23.02 4.09
C LYS A 178 7.19 21.54 4.48
N ALA A 179 6.13 21.20 5.22
CA ALA A 179 5.81 19.85 5.63
C ALA A 179 4.30 19.63 5.56
N GLN A 180 3.88 18.40 5.24
CA GLN A 180 2.48 17.99 5.28
C GLN A 180 2.37 16.59 5.91
N PRO A 181 1.51 16.38 6.92
CA PRO A 181 1.32 15.07 7.54
C PRO A 181 0.82 13.99 6.57
N ILE A 182 1.19 12.75 6.86
CA ILE A 182 0.67 11.52 6.26
C ILE A 182 -0.01 10.74 7.37
N HIS A 183 -1.33 10.59 7.26
CA HIS A 183 -2.14 9.67 8.03
C HIS A 183 -3.09 8.98 7.04
N GLU A 184 -2.75 7.76 6.65
CA GLU A 184 -3.49 7.03 5.63
C GLU A 184 -3.71 5.57 6.05
N VAL A 185 -4.85 5.02 5.65
CA VAL A 185 -5.09 3.58 5.62
C VAL A 185 -5.11 3.14 4.16
N GLU A 186 -4.37 2.09 3.82
CA GLU A 186 -4.43 1.46 2.50
C GLU A 186 -4.94 0.01 2.64
N ILE A 187 -5.77 -0.43 1.70
CA ILE A 187 -6.27 -1.80 1.59
C ILE A 187 -5.82 -2.34 0.24
N GLU A 188 -4.85 -3.23 0.21
CA GLU A 188 -4.36 -3.85 -1.02
C GLU A 188 -4.89 -5.27 -1.16
N TYR A 189 -5.47 -5.59 -2.32
CA TYR A 189 -5.81 -6.98 -2.64
C TYR A 189 -4.57 -7.78 -3.02
N LEU A 190 -4.30 -8.87 -2.30
CA LEU A 190 -3.11 -9.68 -2.52
C LEU A 190 -3.27 -10.66 -3.70
N GLY A 191 -4.49 -11.01 -4.08
CA GLY A 191 -4.71 -12.13 -5.01
C GLY A 191 -4.25 -13.47 -4.41
N SER A 192 -4.59 -14.58 -5.07
CA SER A 192 -4.22 -15.91 -4.59
C SER A 192 -2.71 -16.20 -4.67
N ALA A 193 -2.00 -15.61 -5.64
CA ALA A 193 -0.57 -15.87 -5.85
C ALA A 193 0.35 -15.17 -4.84
N LYS A 194 0.04 -13.94 -4.40
CA LYS A 194 0.90 -13.23 -3.43
C LYS A 194 0.76 -13.76 -2.00
N VAL A 195 -0.39 -14.37 -1.68
CA VAL A 195 -0.61 -14.98 -0.35
C VAL A 195 0.43 -16.08 -0.09
N CYS A 196 0.71 -16.95 -1.07
CA CYS A 196 1.69 -18.04 -0.93
C CYS A 196 3.14 -17.58 -0.72
N GLU A 197 3.51 -16.36 -1.13
CA GLU A 197 4.87 -15.82 -0.94
C GLU A 197 5.01 -15.09 0.41
N SER A 198 3.89 -14.66 0.99
CA SER A 198 3.83 -13.89 2.24
C SER A 198 3.49 -14.72 3.48
N VAL A 199 3.02 -15.94 3.28
CA VAL A 199 2.66 -16.89 4.34
C VAL A 199 3.52 -18.14 4.14
N GLU A 200 4.39 -18.47 5.11
CA GLU A 200 4.97 -19.81 5.20
C GLU A 200 3.81 -20.76 5.52
N LEU A 201 3.14 -21.27 4.47
CA LEU A 201 2.01 -22.19 4.61
C LEU A 201 2.56 -23.56 5.02
N ASP A 202 2.20 -24.01 6.22
CA ASP A 202 2.33 -25.40 6.62
C ASP A 202 1.36 -26.21 5.75
N GLU A 203 1.89 -27.04 4.84
CA GLU A 203 1.10 -27.85 3.91
C GLU A 203 0.34 -28.94 4.68
N ARG A 204 -0.87 -28.62 5.14
CA ARG A 204 -1.89 -29.64 5.46
C ARG A 204 -3.15 -29.36 4.67
N SER A 205 -3.25 -30.12 3.58
CA SER A 205 -4.45 -30.24 2.78
C SER A 205 -5.50 -31.04 3.55
N ASP A 206 -6.38 -30.36 4.28
CA ASP A 206 -7.64 -30.95 4.70
C ASP A 206 -8.78 -30.37 3.87
N GLY A 207 -9.32 -31.23 3.01
CA GLY A 207 -10.47 -30.92 2.17
C GLY A 207 -11.71 -30.70 3.02
N LEU A 208 -12.17 -29.45 3.13
CA LEU A 208 -13.48 -29.12 3.65
C LEU A 208 -14.34 -28.48 2.57
N SER A 209 -15.27 -29.28 2.04
CA SER A 209 -16.40 -28.84 1.25
C SER A 209 -17.23 -27.81 2.03
N HIS A 210 -17.25 -26.56 1.58
CA HIS A 210 -18.11 -25.51 2.14
C HIS A 210 -19.36 -25.32 1.28
N SER A 211 -20.52 -25.46 1.91
CA SER A 211 -21.82 -25.12 1.37
C SER A 211 -22.00 -23.61 1.22
N GLY A 212 -22.25 -23.15 -0.01
CA GLY A 212 -23.45 -22.36 -0.31
C GLY A 212 -23.50 -20.85 -0.03
N SER A 213 -22.39 -20.11 0.01
CA SER A 213 -22.40 -18.66 -0.22
C SER A 213 -21.35 -18.31 -1.27
N ALA A 214 -21.76 -17.76 -2.41
CA ALA A 214 -20.83 -17.33 -3.43
C ALA A 214 -19.93 -16.23 -2.83
N ALA A 215 -18.61 -16.47 -2.81
CA ALA A 215 -17.66 -15.46 -2.38
C ALA A 215 -17.89 -14.16 -3.17
N LYS A 216 -17.93 -13.03 -2.47
CA LYS A 216 -18.08 -11.73 -3.13
C LYS A 216 -16.90 -11.51 -4.08
N GLU A 217 -17.09 -10.75 -5.15
CA GLU A 217 -15.96 -10.32 -5.98
C GLU A 217 -14.93 -9.53 -5.12
N PRO A 218 -13.61 -9.67 -5.34
CA PRO A 218 -12.58 -9.04 -4.51
C PRO A 218 -12.78 -7.52 -4.35
N HIS A 219 -13.16 -6.85 -5.43
CA HIS A 219 -13.45 -5.42 -5.42
C HIS A 219 -14.64 -5.07 -4.51
N ALA A 220 -15.70 -5.88 -4.52
CA ALA A 220 -16.87 -5.65 -3.67
C ALA A 220 -16.53 -5.89 -2.19
N ALA A 221 -15.74 -6.92 -1.88
CA ALA A 221 -15.26 -7.19 -0.53
C ALA A 221 -14.37 -6.05 0.00
N MET A 222 -13.48 -5.51 -0.84
CA MET A 222 -12.62 -4.37 -0.50
C MET A 222 -13.43 -3.10 -0.18
N LEU A 223 -14.45 -2.79 -1.00
CA LEU A 223 -15.33 -1.64 -0.77
C LEU A 223 -16.16 -1.79 0.50
N GLU A 224 -16.63 -3.01 0.80
CA GLU A 224 -17.35 -3.30 2.04
C GLU A 224 -16.46 -3.12 3.27
N LEU A 225 -15.22 -3.63 3.23
CA LEU A 225 -14.24 -3.43 4.29
C LEU A 225 -13.95 -1.93 4.49
N SER A 226 -13.70 -1.19 3.42
CA SER A 226 -13.52 0.27 3.48
C SER A 226 -14.72 0.97 4.11
N THR A 227 -15.94 0.63 3.68
CA THR A 227 -17.18 1.21 4.22
C THR A 227 -17.31 0.93 5.71
N THR A 228 -16.99 -0.30 6.13
CA THR A 228 -16.99 -0.72 7.53
C THR A 228 -16.05 0.13 8.38
N LEU A 229 -14.81 0.33 7.91
CA LEU A 229 -13.83 1.17 8.59
C LEU A 229 -14.30 2.64 8.66
N CYS A 230 -14.77 3.21 7.54
CA CYS A 230 -15.27 4.59 7.47
C CYS A 230 -16.49 4.87 8.36
N GLN A 231 -17.32 3.87 8.66
CA GLN A 231 -18.46 4.03 9.56
C GLN A 231 -18.06 4.14 11.05
N LYS A 232 -16.87 3.64 11.40
CA LYS A 232 -16.42 3.52 12.80
C LYS A 232 -15.25 4.44 13.14
N LEU A 233 -14.49 4.84 12.14
CA LEU A 233 -13.27 5.62 12.28
C LEU A 233 -13.37 6.88 11.40
N PRO A 234 -12.61 7.95 11.72
CA PRO A 234 -12.62 9.21 10.97
C PRO A 234 -11.84 9.09 9.65
N LEU A 235 -12.20 8.09 8.84
CA LEU A 235 -11.61 7.75 7.56
C LEU A 235 -12.49 8.22 6.41
N ARG A 236 -11.87 8.69 5.33
CA ARG A 236 -12.56 9.04 4.08
C ARG A 236 -11.81 8.49 2.90
N ALA A 237 -12.52 8.02 1.89
CA ALA A 237 -11.92 7.66 0.61
C ALA A 237 -11.16 8.86 0.03
N ASP A 238 -9.95 8.63 -0.46
CA ASP A 238 -9.07 9.69 -0.96
C ASP A 238 -8.44 9.32 -2.30
N ASP A 239 -8.71 10.14 -3.31
CA ASP A 239 -8.18 9.98 -4.66
C ASP A 239 -6.84 10.72 -4.86
N ILE A 240 -6.36 11.45 -3.85
CA ILE A 240 -5.10 12.20 -3.91
C ILE A 240 -3.96 11.35 -3.36
N SER A 241 -3.08 10.89 -4.26
CA SER A 241 -1.89 10.14 -3.88
C SER A 241 -0.89 10.98 -3.08
N LYS A 242 -0.04 10.31 -2.28
CA LYS A 242 1.12 10.93 -1.62
C LYS A 242 1.99 11.74 -2.59
N ALA A 243 2.16 11.25 -3.83
CA ALA A 243 2.91 11.97 -4.87
C ALA A 243 2.20 13.27 -5.30
N GLN A 244 0.88 13.25 -5.50
CA GLN A 244 0.12 14.46 -5.82
C GLN A 244 0.17 15.48 -4.67
N ARG A 245 0.00 15.02 -3.42
CA ARG A 245 0.15 15.90 -2.24
C ARG A 245 1.55 16.52 -2.16
N GLY A 246 2.59 15.75 -2.49
CA GLY A 246 3.96 16.25 -2.60
C GLY A 246 4.16 17.32 -3.67
N TYR A 247 3.60 17.15 -4.86
CA TYR A 247 3.65 18.21 -5.89
C TYR A 247 2.87 19.46 -5.49
N ILE A 248 1.70 19.32 -4.84
CA ILE A 248 0.94 20.45 -4.30
C ILE A 248 1.79 21.22 -3.26
N LEU A 249 2.44 20.52 -2.35
CA LEU A 249 3.31 21.12 -1.34
C LEU A 249 4.55 21.76 -1.96
N PHE A 250 5.15 21.13 -2.98
CA PHE A 250 6.31 21.66 -3.69
C PHE A 250 5.98 23.00 -4.36
N CYS A 251 4.83 23.08 -5.04
CA CYS A 251 4.44 24.25 -5.85
C CYS A 251 3.81 25.41 -5.06
N SER A 252 3.55 25.25 -3.76
CA SER A 252 2.84 26.26 -2.93
C SER A 252 3.61 27.51 -2.55
#